data_AF-A0A379K5T5-F1
#
_entry.id   AF-A0A379K5T5-F1
#
_cell.length_a   1.000
_cell.length_b   1.000
_cell.length_c   1.000
_cell.angle_alpha   90.00
_cell.angle_beta   90.00
_cell.angle_gamma   90.00
#
_symmetry.space_group_name_H-M   'P 1'
#
loop_
_entity.id
_entity.type
_entity.pdbx_description
1 polymer ?
#
loop_
_entity_poly.entity_id
_entity_poly.type
_entity_poly.pdbx_seq_one_letter_code
_entity_poly.pdbx_strand_id
1 'polypeptide(L)'
;MATLASLVERFLEQERGAANILPASSVTAQAVAAAGYYAGFADLEVPPATGEAISETTDISVSEWAEIRPLFLLYVERETALQLEATRSMGAEVFGRTSSEVGMEITQLEADYARRVFCFPVFTV
;
A
#
# COMPACT_ATOMS: atom_id res chain seq x y z
N MET A 1 3.96 -17.21 -4.24
CA MET A 1 3.97 -16.23 -3.13
C MET A 1 5.22 -15.38 -3.26
N ALA A 2 5.17 -14.14 -2.81
CA ALA A 2 6.27 -13.19 -2.89
C ALA A 2 6.32 -12.38 -1.59
N THR A 3 7.50 -12.00 -1.14
CA THR A 3 7.63 -11.13 0.04
C THR A 3 7.21 -9.71 -0.32
N LEU A 4 6.74 -8.93 0.67
CA LEU A 4 6.45 -7.51 0.48
C LEU A 4 7.64 -6.75 -0.12
N ALA A 5 8.86 -7.04 0.34
CA ALA A 5 10.08 -6.46 -0.22
C ALA A 5 10.22 -6.73 -1.73
N SER A 6 10.01 -7.97 -2.18
CA SER A 6 10.11 -8.33 -3.60
C SER A 6 8.99 -7.71 -4.46
N LEU A 7 7.80 -7.53 -3.88
CA LEU A 7 6.68 -6.85 -4.55
C LEU A 7 6.97 -5.35 -4.73
N VAL A 8 7.57 -4.72 -3.71
CA VAL A 8 8.00 -3.32 -3.77
C VAL A 8 9.15 -3.13 -4.75
N GLU A 9 10.15 -4.02 -4.73
CA GLU A 9 11.25 -3.99 -5.70
C GLU A 9 10.71 -4.07 -7.13
N ARG A 10 9.79 -5.01 -7.40
CA ARG A 10 9.10 -5.10 -8.70
C ARG A 10 8.37 -3.81 -9.06
N PHE A 11 7.66 -3.19 -8.12
CA PHE A 11 6.97 -1.91 -8.34
C PHE A 11 7.94 -0.78 -8.70
N LEU A 12 9.06 -0.69 -7.99
CA LEU A 12 10.09 0.32 -8.24
C LEU A 12 10.76 0.11 -9.61
N GLU A 13 11.10 -1.12 -9.96
CA GLU A 13 11.81 -1.43 -11.21
C GLU A 13 10.91 -1.38 -12.45
N GLN A 14 9.70 -1.95 -12.36
CA GLN A 14 8.85 -2.19 -13.55
C GLN A 14 7.78 -1.12 -13.75
N GLU A 15 7.28 -0.49 -12.67
CA GLU A 15 6.13 0.41 -12.76
C GLU A 15 6.53 1.88 -12.68
N ARG A 16 7.34 2.28 -11.69
CA ARG A 16 7.68 3.70 -11.47
C ARG A 16 9.04 4.11 -11.99
N GLY A 17 10.03 3.21 -12.01
CA GLY A 17 11.38 3.49 -12.49
C GLY A 17 11.93 4.82 -11.96
N ALA A 18 12.38 5.68 -12.87
CA ALA A 18 12.95 7.00 -12.54
C ALA A 18 11.94 8.04 -12.03
N ALA A 19 10.63 7.78 -12.13
CA ALA A 19 9.60 8.72 -11.65
C ALA A 19 9.34 8.62 -10.14
N ASN A 20 9.90 7.62 -9.46
CA ASN A 20 9.81 7.51 -8.02
C ASN A 20 10.86 8.39 -7.34
N ILE A 21 10.40 9.37 -6.55
CA ILE A 21 11.27 10.27 -5.78
C ILE A 21 11.50 9.81 -4.35
N LEU A 22 10.70 8.85 -3.87
CA LEU A 22 10.79 8.33 -2.50
C LEU A 22 11.94 7.32 -2.38
N PRO A 23 12.67 7.29 -1.26
CA PRO A 23 13.63 6.22 -1.01
C PRO A 23 12.91 4.88 -0.90
N ALA A 24 13.56 3.79 -1.31
CA ALA A 24 12.98 2.45 -1.30
C ALA A 24 12.42 2.05 0.08
N SER A 25 13.12 2.42 1.16
CA SER A 25 12.68 2.16 2.53
C SER A 25 11.34 2.82 2.87
N SER A 26 11.09 4.05 2.38
CA SER A 26 9.79 4.72 2.56
C SER A 26 8.69 4.01 1.80
N VAL A 27 8.96 3.55 0.57
CA VAL A 27 7.98 2.81 -0.23
C VAL A 27 7.66 1.46 0.41
N THR A 28 8.68 0.74 0.91
CA THR A 28 8.48 -0.51 1.66
C THR A 28 7.64 -0.28 2.92
N ALA A 29 7.90 0.81 3.66
CA ALA A 29 7.09 1.16 4.83
C ALA A 29 5.61 1.39 4.47
N GLN A 30 5.31 2.01 3.32
CA GLN A 30 3.92 2.14 2.86
C GLN A 30 3.28 0.79 2.51
N ALA A 31 4.04 -0.15 1.93
CA ALA A 31 3.55 -1.49 1.63
C ALA A 31 3.24 -2.28 2.92
N VAL A 32 4.12 -2.19 3.92
CA VAL A 32 3.91 -2.79 5.24
C VAL A 32 2.68 -2.19 5.93
N ALA A 33 2.50 -0.87 5.87
CA ALA A 33 1.33 -0.20 6.44
C ALA A 33 0.03 -0.64 5.77
N ALA A 34 0.00 -0.75 4.43
CA ALA A 34 -1.17 -1.20 3.68
C ALA A 34 -1.50 -2.67 3.97
N ALA A 35 -0.48 -3.54 4.03
CA ALA A 35 -0.66 -4.94 4.40
C ALA A 35 -1.15 -5.09 5.85
N GLY A 36 -0.63 -4.28 6.77
CA GLY A 36 -1.10 -4.21 8.16
C GLY A 36 -2.56 -3.80 8.27
N TYR A 37 -3.00 -2.84 7.44
CA TYR A 37 -4.40 -2.44 7.40
C TYR A 37 -5.29 -3.59 6.91
N TYR A 38 -4.90 -4.26 5.81
CA TYR A 38 -5.60 -5.44 5.30
C TYR A 38 -5.72 -6.55 6.35
N ALA A 39 -4.62 -6.84 7.05
CA ALA A 39 -4.57 -7.87 8.08
C ALA A 39 -5.44 -7.56 9.33
N GLY A 40 -5.91 -6.31 9.46
CA GLY A 40 -6.92 -5.96 10.45
C GLY A 40 -8.32 -6.46 10.12
N PHE A 41 -8.58 -6.84 8.86
CA PHE A 41 -9.89 -7.29 8.38
C PHE A 41 -9.91 -8.73 7.87
N ALA A 42 -8.81 -9.22 7.28
CA ALA A 42 -8.64 -10.61 6.87
C ALA A 42 -7.41 -11.26 7.48
N ASP A 43 -7.50 -12.56 7.64
CA ASP A 43 -6.32 -13.38 7.91
C ASP A 43 -5.46 -13.47 6.65
N LEU A 44 -4.15 -13.32 6.84
CA LEU A 44 -3.16 -13.66 5.80
C LEU A 44 -3.06 -15.19 5.67
N GLU A 45 -2.86 -15.66 4.44
CA GLU A 45 -2.66 -17.09 4.12
C GLU A 45 -1.45 -17.66 4.85
N VAL A 46 -0.38 -16.85 4.96
CA VAL A 46 0.80 -17.13 5.79
C VAL A 46 0.96 -15.97 6.77
N PRO A 47 0.34 -16.06 7.95
CA PRO A 47 0.48 -15.02 8.95
C PRO A 47 1.90 -15.04 9.55
N PRO A 48 2.41 -13.88 10.01
CA PRO A 48 3.65 -13.84 10.78
C PRO A 48 3.52 -14.67 12.07
N ALA A 49 4.65 -15.06 12.67
CA ALA A 49 4.61 -15.84 13.90
C ALA A 49 3.82 -15.11 14.99
N THR A 50 3.19 -15.86 15.89
CA THR A 50 2.33 -15.28 16.93
C THR A 50 3.07 -14.20 17.74
N GLY A 51 2.59 -12.95 17.64
CA GLY A 51 3.19 -11.80 18.32
C GLY A 51 4.22 -11.01 17.49
N GLU A 52 4.55 -11.46 16.29
CA GLU A 52 5.35 -10.70 15.33
C GLU A 52 4.48 -9.75 14.52
N ALA A 53 5.01 -8.56 14.24
CA ALA A 53 4.38 -7.59 13.36
C ALA A 53 4.62 -7.95 11.89
N ILE A 54 3.71 -7.50 11.01
CA ILE A 54 3.92 -7.56 9.56
C ILE A 54 5.16 -6.73 9.21
N SER A 55 6.02 -7.30 8.38
CA SER A 55 7.31 -6.73 8.00
C SER A 55 7.54 -6.90 6.50
N GLU A 56 8.64 -6.36 5.99
CA GLU A 56 9.02 -6.48 4.58
C GLU A 56 9.24 -7.93 4.12
N THR A 57 9.51 -8.85 5.06
CA THR A 57 9.70 -10.28 4.77
C THR A 57 8.41 -11.09 4.82
N THR A 58 7.28 -10.48 5.15
CA THR A 58 5.98 -11.18 5.17
C THR A 58 5.62 -11.64 3.76
N ASP A 59 5.27 -12.92 3.65
CA ASP A 59 4.82 -13.53 2.41
C ASP A 59 3.39 -13.12 2.10
N ILE A 60 3.18 -12.67 0.86
CA ILE A 60 1.89 -12.22 0.35
C ILE A 60 1.56 -13.03 -0.92
N SER A 61 0.34 -13.54 -0.97
CA SER A 61 -0.23 -14.21 -2.13
C SER A 61 -0.62 -13.20 -3.22
N VAL A 62 -0.83 -13.69 -4.44
CA VAL A 62 -1.24 -12.81 -5.56
C VAL A 62 -2.61 -12.19 -5.30
N SER A 63 -3.52 -12.96 -4.69
CA SER A 63 -4.88 -12.50 -4.37
C SER A 63 -4.87 -11.44 -3.27
N GLU A 64 -4.07 -11.64 -2.21
CA GLU A 64 -3.90 -10.66 -1.14
C GLU A 64 -3.28 -9.37 -1.68
N TRP A 65 -2.24 -9.49 -2.51
CA TRP A 65 -1.62 -8.33 -3.13
C TRP A 65 -2.61 -7.56 -4.02
N ALA A 66 -3.54 -8.23 -4.71
CA ALA A 66 -4.55 -7.55 -5.50
C ALA A 66 -5.46 -6.64 -4.67
N GLU A 67 -5.78 -7.05 -3.44
CA GLU A 67 -6.56 -6.24 -2.49
C GLU A 67 -5.70 -5.16 -1.80
N ILE A 68 -4.46 -5.46 -1.43
CA ILE A 68 -3.54 -4.55 -0.74
C ILE A 68 -3.03 -3.43 -1.67
N ARG A 69 -2.75 -3.76 -2.93
CA ARG A 69 -2.06 -2.87 -3.89
C ARG A 69 -2.75 -1.52 -4.09
N PRO A 70 -4.08 -1.40 -4.25
CA PRO A 70 -4.75 -0.11 -4.38
C PRO A 70 -4.46 0.84 -3.22
N LEU A 71 -4.52 0.36 -1.97
CA LEU A 71 -4.23 1.18 -0.79
C LEU A 71 -2.75 1.55 -0.72
N PHE A 72 -1.86 0.60 -1.01
CA PHE A 72 -0.42 0.85 -1.12
C PHE A 72 -0.09 1.97 -2.12
N LEU A 73 -0.71 1.96 -3.31
CA LEU A 73 -0.48 2.99 -4.33
C LEU A 73 -0.90 4.38 -3.84
N LEU A 74 -2.04 4.48 -3.16
CA LEU A 74 -2.51 5.74 -2.59
C LEU A 74 -1.59 6.24 -1.47
N TYR A 75 -1.06 5.35 -0.62
CA TYR A 75 -0.08 5.72 0.40
C TYR A 75 1.22 6.27 -0.21
N VAL A 76 1.74 5.61 -1.24
CA VAL A 76 2.93 6.07 -1.97
C VAL A 76 2.67 7.41 -2.63
N GLU A 77 1.50 7.59 -3.26
CA GLU A 77 1.11 8.86 -3.88
C GLU A 77 0.97 9.98 -2.87
N ARG A 78 0.33 9.74 -1.71
CA ARG A 78 0.20 10.74 -0.65
C ARG A 78 1.57 11.17 -0.11
N GLU A 79 2.46 10.23 0.14
CA GLU A 79 3.82 10.52 0.61
C GLU A 79 4.62 11.32 -0.43
N THR A 80 4.48 10.97 -1.71
CA THR A 80 5.07 11.72 -2.83
C THR A 80 4.54 13.15 -2.85
N ALA A 81 3.22 13.33 -2.73
CA ALA A 81 2.58 14.64 -2.72
C ALA A 81 3.03 15.49 -1.51
N LEU A 82 3.15 14.90 -0.32
CA LEU A 82 3.67 15.58 0.87
C LEU A 82 5.09 16.09 0.68
N GLN A 83 5.97 15.29 0.07
CA GLN A 83 7.33 15.74 -0.23
C GLN A 83 7.36 16.88 -1.24
N LEU A 84 6.57 16.79 -2.32
CA LEU A 84 6.48 17.87 -3.32
C LEU A 84 5.88 19.15 -2.71
N GLU A 85 4.85 19.04 -1.88
CA GLU A 85 4.26 20.18 -1.18
C GLU A 85 5.25 20.83 -0.21
N ALA A 86 6.09 20.05 0.47
CA ALA A 86 7.14 20.57 1.35
C ALA A 86 8.21 21.35 0.55
N THR A 87 8.56 20.88 -0.65
CA THR A 87 9.54 21.56 -1.52
C THR A 87 8.99 22.78 -2.25
N ARG A 88 7.67 23.00 -2.24
CA ARG A 88 7.04 24.25 -2.72
C ARG A 88 7.64 25.49 -2.05
N SER A 89 8.02 25.39 -0.78
CA SER A 89 8.69 26.49 -0.04
C SER A 89 10.04 26.89 -0.64
N MET A 90 10.68 25.99 -1.39
CA MET A 90 11.95 26.17 -2.08
C MET A 90 11.79 26.58 -3.56
N GLY A 91 10.58 26.92 -3.99
CA GLY A 91 10.29 27.35 -5.36
C GLY A 91 10.12 26.20 -6.37
N ALA A 92 10.01 24.95 -5.90
CA ALA A 92 9.66 23.82 -6.75
C ALA A 92 8.17 23.87 -7.13
N GLU A 93 7.85 23.62 -8.40
CA GLU A 93 6.46 23.43 -8.83
C GLU A 93 5.95 22.05 -8.40
N VAL A 94 4.77 22.04 -7.81
CA VAL A 94 4.08 20.81 -7.43
C VAL A 94 3.30 20.30 -8.62
N PHE A 95 3.48 19.03 -8.97
CA PHE A 95 2.74 18.35 -10.02
C PHE A 95 1.96 17.18 -9.45
N GLY A 96 0.86 16.81 -10.13
CA GLY A 96 -0.04 15.74 -9.68
C GLY A 96 -1.09 16.22 -8.67
N ARG A 97 -1.71 15.24 -7.99
CA ARG A 97 -2.73 15.48 -6.98
C ARG A 97 -2.09 15.93 -5.66
N THR A 98 -2.83 16.71 -4.90
CA THR A 98 -2.42 17.18 -3.58
C THR A 98 -2.55 16.08 -2.53
N SER A 99 -1.78 16.19 -1.44
CA SER A 99 -1.83 15.25 -0.31
C SER A 99 -3.24 15.14 0.30
N SER A 100 -3.99 16.24 0.26
CA SER A 100 -5.37 16.31 0.75
C SER A 100 -6.36 15.57 -0.16
N GLU A 101 -6.21 15.69 -1.49
CA GLU A 101 -7.05 14.96 -2.44
C GLU A 101 -6.84 13.45 -2.36
N VAL A 102 -5.59 13.02 -2.22
CA VAL A 102 -5.26 11.59 -2.05
C VAL A 102 -5.73 11.09 -0.68
N GLY A 103 -5.62 11.92 0.36
CA GLY A 103 -6.12 11.60 1.70
C GLY A 103 -7.61 11.29 1.75
N MET A 104 -8.45 12.04 1.01
CA MET A 104 -9.89 11.75 0.93
C MET A 104 -10.19 10.40 0.27
N GLU A 105 -9.45 10.05 -0.78
CA GLU A 105 -9.63 8.77 -1.47
C GLU A 105 -9.15 7.59 -0.64
N ILE A 106 -8.07 7.76 0.14
CA ILE A 106 -7.63 6.79 1.15
C ILE A 106 -8.77 6.51 2.13
N THR A 107 -9.34 7.56 2.73
CA THR A 107 -10.45 7.40 3.70
C THR A 107 -11.65 6.68 3.07
N GLN A 108 -11.97 6.97 1.81
CA GLN A 108 -13.05 6.28 1.11
C GLN A 108 -12.74 4.80 0.89
N LEU A 109 -11.52 4.47 0.45
CA LEU A 109 -11.11 3.09 0.21
C LEU A 109 -11.05 2.29 1.52
N GLU A 110 -10.52 2.89 2.58
CA GLU A 110 -10.50 2.33 3.94
C GLU A 110 -11.92 2.04 4.47
N ALA A 111 -12.88 2.94 4.24
CA ALA A 111 -14.27 2.73 4.62
C ALA A 111 -14.92 1.55 3.87
N ASP A 112 -14.53 1.32 2.61
CA ASP A 112 -15.03 0.23 1.79
C ASP A 112 -14.33 -1.11 2.07
N TYR A 113 -13.19 -1.10 2.77
CA TYR A 113 -12.27 -2.22 2.83
C TYR A 113 -12.88 -3.47 3.46
N ALA A 114 -13.61 -3.30 4.58
CA ALA A 114 -14.32 -4.40 5.24
C ALA A 114 -15.27 -5.13 4.28
N ARG A 115 -15.94 -4.41 3.37
CA ARG A 115 -16.85 -5.04 2.41
C ARG A 115 -16.12 -5.82 1.32
N ARG A 116 -14.91 -5.40 0.93
CA ARG A 116 -14.13 -6.01 -0.16
C ARG A 116 -13.46 -7.31 0.28
N VAL A 117 -12.97 -7.32 1.51
CA VAL A 117 -12.16 -8.42 2.07
C VAL A 117 -13.01 -9.62 2.52
N PHE A 118 -14.26 -9.41 2.96
CA PHE A 118 -15.16 -10.50 3.32
C PHE A 118 -15.88 -11.09 2.10
N CYS A 119 -15.41 -12.24 1.61
CA CYS A 119 -16.13 -13.10 0.67
C CYS A 119 -16.54 -14.41 1.36
N PHE A 120 -17.83 -14.60 1.63
CA PHE A 120 -18.36 -15.93 1.97
C PHE A 120 -18.74 -16.65 0.67
N PRO A 121 -18.12 -17.78 0.32
CA PRO A 121 -18.61 -18.61 -0.77
C PRO A 121 -20.00 -19.12 -0.39
N VAL A 122 -21.01 -18.70 -1.15
CA VAL A 122 -22.37 -19.23 -1.01
C VAL A 122 -22.34 -20.65 -1.56
N PHE A 123 -22.36 -21.65 -0.68
CA PHE A 123 -22.64 -23.02 -1.08
C PHE A 123 -24.12 -23.30 -0.81
N THR A 124 -24.83 -23.72 -1.83
CA THR A 124 -26.19 -24.25 -1.69
C THR A 124 -26.09 -25.75 -1.46
N VAL A 125 -26.77 -26.24 -0.42
CA VAL A 125 -26.93 -27.69 -0.10
C VAL A 125 -27.81 -28.37 -1.14
#